data_AF-A0A958SBK5-F1
#
_entry.id   AF-A0A958SBK5-F1
#
_cell.length_a   1.000
_cell.length_b   1.000
_cell.length_c   1.000
_cell.angle_alpha   90.00
_cell.angle_beta   90.00
_cell.angle_gamma   90.00
#
_symmetry.space_group_name_H-M   'P 1'
#
loop_
_entity.id
_entity.type
_entity.pdbx_description
1 polymer ?
#
loop_
_entity_poly.entity_id
_entity_poly.type
_entity_poly.pdbx_seq_one_letter_code
_entity_poly.pdbx_strand_id
1 'polypeptide(L)' 'FRHHNPPYGFKVQNGKLVVNKQELKICRIVVDFMGRQKRPVREMAREFIRREIKKRRGHVKWGYLVVQQIFKRWNGKI' A
#
# COMPACT_ATOMS: atom_id res chain seq x y z
N PHE A 1 11.53 -7.91 18.97
CA PHE A 1 10.37 -8.19 18.10
C PHE A 1 10.81 -8.31 16.64
N ARG A 2 10.95 -9.53 16.11
CA ARG A 2 11.14 -9.74 14.66
C ARG A 2 9.78 -9.62 13.98
N HIS A 3 9.47 -8.46 13.41
CA HIS A 3 8.35 -8.37 12.47
C HIS A 3 8.72 -9.16 11.21
N HIS A 4 8.41 -10.46 11.19
CA HIS A 4 8.62 -11.33 10.03
C HIS A 4 7.93 -10.80 8.75
N ASN A 5 6.93 -9.92 8.90
CA ASN A 5 6.34 -9.16 7.80
C ASN A 5 6.24 -7.67 8.19
N PRO A 6 7.14 -6.80 7.71
CA PRO A 6 7.00 -5.36 7.96
C PRO A 6 5.73 -4.84 7.29
N PRO A 7 5.03 -3.84 7.87
CA PRO A 7 3.87 -3.23 7.23
C PRO A 7 4.17 -2.71 5.82
N TYR A 8 3.14 -2.62 4.97
CA TYR A 8 3.29 -2.09 3.61
C TYR A 8 3.68 -0.60 3.63
N GLY A 9 4.68 -0.23 2.84
CA GLY A 9 5.35 1.07 2.91
C GLY A 9 6.63 1.07 3.76
N PHE A 10 6.97 -0.04 4.42
CA PHE A 10 8.19 -0.20 5.20
C PHE A 10 8.96 -1.45 4.81
N LYS A 11 10.28 -1.43 5.01
CA LYS A 11 11.18 -2.57 4.89
C LYS A 11 12.07 -2.66 6.12
N VAL A 12 12.60 -3.83 6.43
CA VAL A 12 13.63 -3.97 7.47
C VAL A 12 14.99 -3.81 6.81
N GLN A 13 15.81 -2.89 7.31
CA GLN A 13 17.19 -2.68 6.89
C GLN A 13 18.05 -2.59 8.15
N ASN A 14 19.06 -3.45 8.27
CA ASN A 14 19.94 -3.53 9.45
C ASN A 14 19.18 -3.64 10.79
N GLY A 15 18.14 -4.47 10.83
CA GLY A 15 17.30 -4.66 12.03
C GLY A 15 16.37 -3.49 12.37
N LYS A 16 16.42 -2.38 11.61
CA LYS A 16 15.56 -1.21 11.80
C LYS A 16 14.44 -1.19 10.75
N LEU A 17 13.25 -0.74 11.17
CA LEU A 17 12.15 -0.50 10.25
C LEU A 17 12.40 0.84 9.54
N VAL A 18 12.65 0.77 8.23
CA VAL A 18 12.87 1.95 7.39
C VAL A 18 11.78 2.03 6.34
N VAL A 19 11.55 3.23 5.83
CA VAL A 19 10.54 3.48 4.82
C VAL A 19 10.96 2.85 3.49
N ASN A 20 10.03 2.14 2.84
CA ASN A 20 10.22 1.63 1.49
C ASN A 20 9.69 2.66 0.48
N LYS A 21 10.59 3.41 -0.17
CA LYS A 21 10.25 4.47 -1.13
C LYS A 21 9.38 3.99 -2.31
N GLN A 22 9.57 2.76 -2.78
CA GLN A 22 8.77 2.21 -3.89
C GLN A 22 7.33 1.95 -3.44
N GLU A 23 7.16 1.30 -2.29
CA GLU A 23 5.84 1.04 -1.72
C GLU A 23 5.15 2.31 -1.26
N LEU A 24 5.90 3.31 -0.79
CA LEU A 24 5.36 4.62 -0.45
C LEU A 24 4.66 5.31 -1.62
N LYS A 25 5.19 5.16 -2.84
CA LYS A 25 4.51 5.69 -4.04
C LYS A 25 3.13 5.07 -4.17
N ILE A 26 3.02 3.77 -3.96
CA ILE A 26 1.74 3.06 -3.99
C ILE A 26 0.84 3.54 -2.85
N CYS A 27 1.36 3.71 -1.62
CA CYS A 27 0.60 4.25 -0.50
C CYS A 27 0.04 5.64 -0.80
N ARG A 28 0.84 6.54 -1.42
CA ARG A 28 0.38 7.87 -1.85
C ARG A 28 -0.75 7.78 -2.85
N ILE A 29 -0.61 6.95 -3.88
CA ILE A 29 -1.67 6.76 -4.87
C ILE A 29 -2.96 6.26 -4.19
N VAL A 30 -2.87 5.32 -3.24
CA VAL A 30 -4.04 4.84 -2.47
C VAL A 30 -4.69 5.98 -1.68
N VAL A 31 -3.90 6.79 -0.96
CA VAL A 31 -4.41 7.92 -0.17
C VAL A 31 -5.04 8.99 -1.05
N ASP A 32 -4.42 9.34 -2.17
CA ASP A 32 -4.96 10.34 -3.09
C ASP A 32 -6.25 9.86 -3.75
N PHE A 33 -6.28 8.61 -4.21
CA PHE A 33 -7.45 8.05 -4.90
C PHE A 33 -8.64 7.87 -3.95
N MET A 34 -8.43 7.38 -2.74
CA MET A 34 -9.51 7.15 -1.79
C MET A 34 -9.88 8.41 -1.00
N GLY A 35 -8.89 9.21 -0.60
CA GLY A 35 -9.09 10.41 0.20
C GLY A 35 -9.58 11.59 -0.63
N ARG A 36 -8.87 11.94 -1.72
CA ARG A 36 -9.21 13.12 -2.53
C ARG A 36 -10.36 12.86 -3.50
N GLN A 37 -10.38 11.69 -4.15
CA GLN A 37 -11.44 11.37 -5.12
C GLN A 37 -12.64 10.64 -4.49
N LYS A 38 -12.61 10.34 -3.18
CA LYS A 38 -13.66 9.62 -2.43
C LYS A 38 -14.10 8.30 -3.09
N ARG A 39 -13.21 7.67 -3.85
CA ARG A 39 -13.54 6.44 -4.59
C ARG A 39 -13.54 5.22 -3.67
N PRO A 40 -14.42 4.24 -3.93
CA PRO A 40 -14.53 3.05 -3.11
C PRO A 40 -13.30 2.14 -3.26
N VAL A 41 -12.92 1.50 -2.15
CA VAL A 41 -11.76 0.59 -2.05
C VAL A 41 -11.75 -0.49 -3.14
N ARG A 42 -12.94 -1.00 -3.50
CA ARG A 42 -13.09 -2.06 -4.51
C ARG A 42 -12.69 -1.58 -5.91
N GLU A 43 -13.02 -0.34 -6.27
CA GLU A 43 -12.56 0.24 -7.53
C GLU A 43 -11.05 0.38 -7.55
N MET A 44 -10.45 0.82 -6.44
CA MET A 44 -9.01 0.97 -6.35
C MET A 44 -8.27 -0.36 -6.52
N ALA A 45 -8.76 -1.43 -5.89
CA ALA A 45 -8.22 -2.77 -6.08
C ALA A 45 -8.31 -3.25 -7.54
N ARG A 46 -9.43 -2.97 -8.24
CA ARG A 46 -9.58 -3.27 -9.67
C ARG A 46 -8.64 -2.45 -10.53
N GLU A 47 -8.49 -1.16 -10.24
CA GLU A 47 -7.60 -0.27 -10.99
C GLU A 47 -6.13 -0.69 -10.85
N PHE A 48 -5.73 -1.16 -9.67
CA PHE A 48 -4.39 -1.69 -9.45
C PHE A 48 -4.13 -2.99 -10.23
N ILE A 49 -5.13 -3.84 -10.37
CA ILE A 49 -5.04 -5.04 -11.23
C ILE A 49 -4.95 -4.60 -12.71
N ARG A 50 -5.81 -3.66 -13.13
CA ARG A 50 -5.85 -3.13 -14.51
C ARG A 50 -4.52 -2.49 -14.93
N ARG A 51 -3.82 -1.84 -14.00
CA ARG A 51 -2.51 -1.20 -14.21
C ARG A 51 -1.31 -2.12 -13.96
N GLU A 52 -1.55 -3.41 -13.71
CA GLU A 52 -0.51 -4.41 -13.42
C GLU A 52 0.45 -4.01 -12.28
N ILE A 53 -0.05 -3.26 -11.29
CA ILE A 53 0.77 -2.80 -10.18
C ILE A 53 1.14 -4.01 -9.32
N LYS A 54 2.43 -4.31 -9.22
CA LYS A 54 2.94 -5.45 -8.46
C LYS A 54 3.01 -5.13 -6.96
N LYS A 55 2.58 -6.09 -6.14
CA LYS A 55 2.82 -6.07 -4.68
C LYS A 55 4.29 -6.34 -4.37
N ARG A 56 4.66 -6.25 -3.08
CA ARG A 56 6.00 -6.54 -2.56
C ARG A 56 6.61 -7.85 -3.07
N ARG A 57 5.80 -8.90 -3.21
CA ARG A 57 6.23 -10.23 -3.69
C ARG A 57 5.99 -10.45 -5.19
N GLY A 58 5.83 -9.38 -5.99
CA GLY A 58 5.65 -9.47 -7.45
C GLY A 58 4.23 -9.77 -7.93
N HIS A 59 3.31 -10.22 -7.06
CA HIS A 59 1.93 -10.53 -7.47
C HIS A 59 1.09 -9.28 -7.77
N VAL A 60 0.30 -9.33 -8.85
CA VAL A 60 -0.63 -8.27 -9.28
C VAL A 60 -2.00 -8.35 -8.59
N LYS A 61 -2.34 -9.46 -7.91
CA LYS A 61 -3.64 -9.62 -7.25
C LYS A 61 -3.79 -8.70 -6.04
N TRP A 62 -4.62 -7.65 -6.13
CA TRP A 62 -4.93 -6.75 -5.02
C TRP A 62 -6.25 -7.12 -4.34
N GLY A 63 -6.20 -7.34 -3.03
CA GLY A 63 -7.40 -7.53 -2.20
C GLY A 63 -7.86 -6.20 -1.62
N TYR A 64 -9.17 -5.96 -1.60
CA TYR A 64 -9.74 -4.72 -1.07
C TYR A 64 -9.34 -4.49 0.41
N LEU A 65 -9.27 -5.54 1.23
CA LEU A 65 -8.83 -5.45 2.64
C LEU A 65 -7.41 -4.89 2.76
N VAL A 66 -6.50 -5.31 1.87
CA VAL A 66 -5.11 -4.84 1.86
C VAL A 66 -5.06 -3.35 1.51
N VAL A 67 -5.80 -2.93 0.47
CA VAL A 67 -5.91 -1.52 0.08
C VAL A 67 -6.48 -0.68 1.21
N GLN A 68 -7.53 -1.16 1.87
CA GLN A 68 -8.15 -0.48 3.01
C GLN A 68 -7.18 -0.34 4.19
N GLN A 69 -6.40 -1.38 4.51
CA GLN A 69 -5.39 -1.33 5.55
C GLN A 69 -4.27 -0.33 5.23
N ILE A 70 -3.83 -0.26 3.97
CA ILE A 70 -2.87 0.75 3.50
C ILE A 70 -3.45 2.14 3.70
N PHE A 71 -4.67 2.39 3.23
CA PHE A 71 -5.33 3.68 3.38
C PHE A 71 -5.45 4.09 4.86
N LYS A 72 -6.03 3.24 5.71
CA LYS A 72 -6.17 3.52 7.16
C LYS A 72 -4.83 3.83 7.83
N ARG A 73 -3.75 3.17 7.40
CA ARG A 73 -2.42 3.36 7.99
C ARG A 73 -1.78 4.69 7.60
N TRP A 74 -1.98 5.12 6.35
CA TRP A 74 -1.26 6.22 5.73
C TRP A 74 -2.09 7.50 5.57
N ASN A 75 -3.41 7.42 5.60
CA ASN A 75 -4.28 8.58 5.58
C ASN A 75 -3.95 9.52 6.75
N GLY A 76 -3.69 10.80 6.44
CA GLY A 76 -3.26 11.82 7.41
C GLY A 76 -1.79 11.75 7.84
N LYS A 77 -0.97 10.88 7.25
CA LYS A 77 0.48 10.78 7.54
C LYS A 77 1.39 11.09 6.36
N ILE A 78 0.86 11.04 5.15
CA ILE A 78 1.57 11.31 3.87
C ILE A 78 0.75 12.22 2.98
#